data_AF-A0A1V4R8Z9-F1
#
_entry.id   AF-A0A1V4R8Z9-F1
#
_cell.length_a   1.000
_cell.length_b   1.000
_cell.length_c   1.000
_cell.angle_alpha   90.00
_cell.angle_beta   90.00
_cell.angle_gamma   90.00
#
_symmetry.space_group_name_H-M   'P 1'
#
loop_
_entity.id
_entity.type
_entity.pdbx_description
1 polymer ?
#
loop_
_entity_poly.entity_id
_entity_poly.type
_entity_poly.pdbx_seq_one_letter_code
_entity_poly.pdbx_strand_id
1 'polypeptide(L)'
;MKDKKRVKIAISIGDINGIGLELAIKNHDYISTIASPIYCINQYMLSQAYKLCGIEKIKNFDIFPTKGEFDISPGINTKEAGLYSYNSFQDAISLVKNGKADAICTMPINKNSWNMANINYIGHTDMLRDIFKKDAIMMMGCDKLFVALYTEHIALKDVPKEINKDRLKKFFHHFYNCVKDKNPKIGVLALNPHASDGGIIGDEEIEINKAADETNQALNKDIFSQALVPDVAFVKQNREKFDYFIAMYHDIALSPLKALYFEEVINISLNLPILRTSVGHGTAFDKAYKNIKLSNRSYINAIRYIKEHFDTCR
;
A
#
# COMPACT_ATOMS: atom_id res chain seq x y z
N MET A 1 30.81 -1.63 -15.35
CA MET A 1 29.40 -1.16 -15.30
C MET A 1 29.31 -0.23 -14.11
N LYS A 2 28.91 1.04 -14.28
CA LYS A 2 28.77 1.96 -13.13
C LYS A 2 27.75 1.35 -12.16
N ASP A 3 28.16 1.12 -10.91
CA ASP A 3 27.25 0.71 -9.85
C ASP A 3 26.08 1.70 -9.79
N LYS A 4 24.90 1.29 -10.24
CA LYS A 4 23.69 2.07 -10.00
C LYS A 4 23.55 2.19 -8.49
N LYS A 5 23.64 3.41 -7.97
CA LYS A 5 23.40 3.73 -6.55
C LYS A 5 22.08 3.06 -6.12
N ARG A 6 22.12 2.20 -5.10
CA ARG A 6 20.93 1.53 -4.57
C ARG A 6 19.94 2.57 -4.05
N VAL A 7 18.65 2.34 -4.30
CA VAL A 7 17.56 3.22 -3.84
C VAL A 7 17.55 3.25 -2.31
N LYS A 8 17.56 4.45 -1.72
CA LYS A 8 17.49 4.62 -0.27
C LYS A 8 16.04 4.59 0.20
N ILE A 9 15.67 3.62 1.02
CA ILE A 9 14.27 3.43 1.41
C ILE A 9 14.13 3.69 2.90
N ALA A 10 13.32 4.68 3.27
CA ALA A 10 12.93 4.88 4.66
C ALA A 10 11.89 3.83 5.04
N ILE A 11 12.19 3.02 6.05
CA ILE A 11 11.31 1.96 6.52
C ILE A 11 10.69 2.41 7.84
N SER A 12 9.39 2.69 7.82
CA SER A 12 8.63 2.83 9.06
C SER A 12 8.34 1.43 9.61
N ILE A 13 8.75 1.18 10.86
CA ILE A 13 8.69 -0.16 11.47
C ILE A 13 7.27 -0.58 11.89
N GLY A 14 6.30 0.34 11.83
CA GLY A 14 4.92 0.06 12.20
C GLY A 14 4.75 -0.17 13.71
N ASP A 15 3.71 -0.90 14.10
CA ASP A 15 3.46 -1.26 15.49
C ASP A 15 4.51 -2.29 15.95
N ILE A 16 5.34 -1.88 16.91
CA ILE A 16 6.49 -2.65 17.37
C ILE A 16 6.10 -3.93 18.13
N ASN A 17 4.86 -4.02 18.62
CA ASN A 17 4.35 -5.24 19.27
C ASN A 17 3.86 -6.27 18.23
N GLY A 18 3.85 -5.92 16.94
CA GLY A 18 3.53 -6.82 15.83
C GLY A 18 4.76 -7.41 15.14
N ILE A 19 4.52 -8.11 14.02
CA ILE A 19 5.57 -8.78 13.25
C ILE A 19 6.44 -7.83 12.41
N GLY A 20 6.12 -6.53 12.38
CA GLY A 20 6.73 -5.56 11.46
C GLY A 20 8.25 -5.45 11.63
N LEU A 21 8.68 -5.14 12.84
CA LEU A 21 10.10 -5.05 13.16
C LEU A 21 10.81 -6.40 13.08
N GLU A 22 10.16 -7.49 13.49
CA GLU A 22 10.70 -8.85 13.35
C GLU A 22 11.01 -9.19 11.89
N LEU A 23 10.09 -8.90 10.96
CA LEU A 23 10.30 -9.08 9.52
C LEU A 23 11.42 -8.18 9.00
N ALA A 24 11.47 -6.92 9.43
CA ALA A 24 12.51 -5.97 9.03
C ALA A 24 13.92 -6.47 9.42
N ILE A 25 14.07 -6.97 10.65
CA ILE A 25 15.32 -7.55 11.17
C ILE A 25 15.68 -8.84 10.42
N LYS A 26 14.77 -9.83 10.39
CA LYS A 26 15.03 -11.17 9.84
C LYS A 26 15.31 -11.17 8.34
N ASN A 27 14.94 -10.11 7.62
CA ASN A 27 15.15 -10.01 6.17
C ASN A 27 16.20 -8.96 5.79
N HIS A 28 16.88 -8.32 6.74
CA HIS A 28 17.84 -7.24 6.46
C HIS A 28 18.94 -7.65 5.48
N ASP A 29 19.54 -8.83 5.66
CA ASP A 29 20.61 -9.32 4.79
C ASP A 29 20.17 -9.36 3.32
N TYR A 30 18.96 -9.85 3.07
CA TYR A 30 18.40 -9.86 1.72
C TYR A 30 18.03 -8.44 1.24
N ILE A 31 17.34 -7.65 2.05
CA ILE A 31 16.89 -6.30 1.68
C ILE A 31 18.07 -5.38 1.35
N SER A 32 19.16 -5.45 2.13
CA SER A 32 20.37 -4.66 1.91
C SER A 32 21.08 -5.00 0.60
N THR A 33 20.85 -6.18 0.01
CA THR A 33 21.37 -6.52 -1.32
C THR A 33 20.65 -5.81 -2.47
N ILE A 34 19.38 -5.45 -2.28
CA ILE A 34 18.52 -4.87 -3.33
C ILE A 34 18.18 -3.38 -3.12
N ALA A 35 18.36 -2.85 -1.91
CA ALA A 35 18.10 -1.47 -1.53
C ALA A 35 19.07 -0.99 -0.45
N SER A 36 19.01 0.30 -0.11
CA SER A 36 19.69 0.90 1.06
C SER A 36 18.64 1.29 2.11
N PRO A 37 18.23 0.35 2.98
CA PRO A 37 17.18 0.61 3.97
C PRO A 37 17.66 1.54 5.09
N ILE A 38 16.81 2.47 5.53
CA ILE A 38 16.99 3.26 6.76
C ILE A 38 15.78 2.97 7.64
N TYR A 39 15.97 2.28 8.76
CA TYR A 39 14.88 1.88 9.65
C TYR A 39 14.59 2.98 10.66
N CYS A 40 13.35 3.46 10.72
CA CYS A 40 12.93 4.50 11.67
C CYS A 40 12.68 3.86 13.05
N ILE A 41 13.77 3.70 13.79
CA ILE A 41 13.82 3.07 15.11
C ILE A 41 15.06 3.55 15.86
N ASN A 42 14.98 3.72 17.18
CA ASN A 42 16.14 4.02 18.01
C ASN A 42 16.88 2.76 18.50
N GLN A 43 18.08 2.96 19.03
CA GLN A 43 18.94 1.87 19.48
C GLN A 43 18.35 1.08 20.66
N TYR A 44 17.62 1.75 21.56
CA TYR A 44 17.01 1.11 22.73
C TYR A 44 15.95 0.09 22.32
N MET A 45 14.98 0.50 21.49
CA MET A 45 13.93 -0.37 20.99
C MET A 45 14.47 -1.48 20.08
N LEU A 46 15.45 -1.18 19.21
CA LEU A 46 16.09 -2.18 18.36
C LEU A 46 16.79 -3.27 19.18
N SER A 47 17.46 -2.89 20.27
CA SER A 47 18.16 -3.84 21.14
C SER A 47 17.21 -4.81 21.84
N GLN A 48 16.02 -4.35 22.23
CA GLN A 48 14.97 -5.24 22.75
C GLN A 48 14.48 -6.22 21.69
N ALA A 49 14.23 -5.74 20.47
CA ALA A 49 13.75 -6.57 19.37
C ALA A 49 14.75 -7.68 19.00
N TYR A 50 16.06 -7.39 18.99
CA TYR A 50 17.08 -8.43 18.79
C TYR A 50 17.00 -9.54 19.85
N LYS A 51 16.84 -9.17 21.13
CA LYS A 51 16.67 -10.14 22.22
C LYS A 51 15.41 -10.98 22.03
N LEU A 52 14.28 -10.35 21.73
CA LEU A 52 13.01 -11.05 21.49
C LEU A 52 13.06 -11.98 20.28
N CYS A 53 13.80 -11.60 19.23
CA CYS A 53 14.00 -12.46 18.06
C CYS A 53 15.03 -13.58 18.29
N GLY A 54 15.84 -13.52 19.37
CA GLY A 54 16.96 -14.44 19.57
C GLY A 54 18.07 -14.28 18.53
N ILE A 55 18.30 -13.06 18.03
CA ILE A 55 19.26 -12.77 16.97
C ILE A 55 20.35 -11.83 17.51
N GLU A 56 21.59 -12.08 17.11
CA GLU A 56 22.70 -11.18 17.43
C GLU A 56 22.56 -9.82 16.73
N LYS A 57 23.24 -8.79 17.25
CA LYS A 57 23.23 -7.47 16.62
C LYS A 57 23.76 -7.55 15.18
N ILE A 58 22.91 -7.18 14.23
CA ILE A 58 23.26 -7.16 12.80
C ILE A 58 24.22 -6.00 12.52
N LYS A 59 25.32 -6.28 11.83
CA LYS A 59 26.27 -5.26 11.35
C LYS A 59 25.64 -4.56 10.13
N ASN A 60 25.74 -3.22 10.05
CA ASN A 60 25.21 -2.38 8.95
C ASN A 60 23.68 -2.22 8.90
N PHE A 61 23.01 -2.28 10.05
CA PHE A 61 21.59 -1.95 10.17
C PHE A 61 21.40 -0.44 10.37
N ASP A 62 21.25 0.32 9.28
CA ASP A 62 21.14 1.79 9.32
C ASP A 62 19.82 2.24 9.97
N ILE A 63 19.91 3.05 11.01
CA ILE A 63 18.74 3.53 11.76
C ILE A 63 18.57 5.05 11.71
N PHE A 64 17.33 5.51 11.84
CA PHE A 64 16.97 6.87 12.18
C PHE A 64 16.34 6.88 13.58
N PRO A 65 16.87 7.64 14.55
CA PRO A 65 16.53 7.50 15.96
C PRO A 65 15.14 8.06 16.29
N THR A 66 14.11 7.24 16.08
CA THR A 66 12.72 7.58 16.39
C THR A 66 12.48 7.78 17.89
N LYS A 67 11.68 8.79 18.24
CA LYS A 67 11.37 9.14 19.63
C LYS A 67 10.46 8.12 20.33
N GLY A 68 10.91 7.65 21.50
CA GLY A 68 10.14 6.84 22.46
C GLY A 68 10.93 5.65 23.00
N GLU A 69 10.81 5.35 24.28
CA GLU A 69 11.47 4.20 24.93
C GLU A 69 10.51 3.56 25.93
N PHE A 70 10.27 2.26 25.80
CA PHE A 70 9.34 1.46 26.61
C PHE A 70 9.61 -0.03 26.37
N ASP A 71 9.02 -0.91 27.19
CA ASP A 71 9.16 -2.36 27.01
C ASP A 71 8.24 -2.88 25.89
N ILE A 72 8.83 -3.57 24.90
CA ILE A 72 8.06 -4.23 23.84
C ILE A 72 7.20 -5.33 24.48
N SER A 73 5.90 -5.30 24.18
CA SER A 73 4.90 -6.25 24.70
C SER A 73 4.26 -7.01 23.53
N PRO A 74 4.92 -8.07 23.00
CA PRO A 74 4.46 -8.78 21.81
C PRO A 74 2.98 -9.16 21.84
N GLY A 75 2.27 -8.81 20.78
CA GLY A 75 0.87 -9.15 20.60
C GLY A 75 -0.14 -8.34 21.42
N ILE A 76 0.31 -7.32 22.15
CA ILE A 76 -0.55 -6.50 23.00
C ILE A 76 -0.65 -5.08 22.43
N ASN A 77 -1.88 -4.56 22.36
CA ASN A 77 -2.12 -3.16 22.05
C ASN A 77 -1.65 -2.26 23.21
N THR A 78 -0.76 -1.32 22.93
CA THR A 78 -0.34 -0.32 23.91
C THR A 78 -0.36 1.08 23.31
N LYS A 79 -0.52 2.08 24.17
CA LYS A 79 -0.46 3.50 23.79
C LYS A 79 0.92 3.87 23.27
N GLU A 80 1.96 3.34 23.90
CA GLU A 80 3.36 3.61 23.60
C GLU A 80 3.73 3.07 22.21
N ALA A 81 3.30 1.85 21.88
CA ALA A 81 3.49 1.27 20.55
C ALA A 81 2.73 2.04 19.46
N GLY A 82 1.52 2.51 19.77
CA GLY A 82 0.75 3.40 18.92
C GLY A 82 1.51 4.68 18.59
N LEU A 83 1.94 5.42 19.62
CA LEU A 83 2.70 6.66 19.46
C LEU A 83 4.05 6.44 18.74
N TYR A 84 4.74 5.33 19.05
CA TYR A 84 6.02 5.02 18.41
C TYR A 84 5.86 4.74 16.92
N SER A 85 4.87 3.95 16.53
CA SER A 85 4.61 3.64 15.12
C SER A 85 4.23 4.88 14.31
N TYR A 86 3.51 5.82 14.93
CA TYR A 86 3.22 7.13 14.36
C TYR A 86 4.49 7.98 14.18
N ASN A 87 5.34 8.08 15.21
CA ASN A 87 6.62 8.80 15.13
C ASN A 87 7.55 8.21 14.07
N SER A 88 7.66 6.88 14.01
CA SER A 88 8.43 6.15 12.99
C SER A 88 7.95 6.50 11.58
N PHE A 89 6.63 6.66 11.38
CA PHE A 89 6.09 7.06 10.08
C PHE A 89 6.34 8.53 9.76
N GLN A 90 6.22 9.43 10.74
CA GLN A 90 6.59 10.85 10.60
C GLN A 90 8.06 11.01 10.22
N ASP A 91 8.95 10.25 10.85
CA ASP A 91 10.39 10.23 10.56
C ASP A 91 10.66 9.76 9.13
N ALA A 92 9.99 8.69 8.67
CA ALA A 92 10.12 8.21 7.30
C ALA A 92 9.67 9.27 6.27
N ILE A 93 8.59 9.97 6.54
CA ILE A 93 8.12 11.09 5.70
C ILE A 93 9.14 12.22 5.70
N SER A 94 9.68 12.58 6.87
CA SER A 94 10.71 13.62 7.02
C SER A 94 11.97 13.29 6.22
N LEU A 95 12.44 12.04 6.28
CA LEU A 95 13.60 11.58 5.52
C LEU A 95 13.43 11.76 4.01
N VAL A 96 12.24 11.44 3.47
CA VAL A 96 11.96 11.62 2.04
C VAL A 96 11.81 13.11 1.69
N LYS A 97 11.05 13.88 2.48
CA LYS A 97 10.89 15.33 2.27
C LYS A 97 12.23 16.09 2.27
N ASN A 98 13.19 15.64 3.08
CA ASN A 98 14.51 16.25 3.19
C ASN A 98 15.55 15.65 2.22
N GLY A 99 15.14 14.81 1.26
CA GLY A 99 16.03 14.19 0.27
C GLY A 99 17.07 13.23 0.86
N LYS A 100 16.84 12.73 2.08
CA LYS A 100 17.70 11.74 2.76
C LYS A 100 17.32 10.30 2.40
N ALA A 101 16.08 10.08 2.01
CA ALA A 101 15.57 8.85 1.42
C ALA A 101 14.84 9.14 0.11
N ASP A 102 14.78 8.13 -0.75
CA ASP A 102 14.20 8.17 -2.09
C ASP A 102 12.73 7.74 -2.10
N ALA A 103 12.33 6.87 -1.16
CA ALA A 103 10.98 6.31 -1.05
C ALA A 103 10.68 5.83 0.38
N ILE A 104 9.41 5.50 0.65
CA ILE A 104 8.95 4.94 1.93
C ILE A 104 8.42 3.52 1.75
N CYS A 105 8.84 2.60 2.61
CA CYS A 105 8.14 1.33 2.82
C CYS A 105 7.60 1.29 4.25
N THR A 106 6.31 1.02 4.44
CA THR A 106 5.71 0.95 5.78
C THR A 106 5.38 -0.48 6.17
N MET A 107 5.80 -0.87 7.37
CA MET A 107 5.31 -2.07 8.05
C MET A 107 3.93 -1.80 8.70
N PRO A 108 3.18 -2.83 9.12
CA PRO A 108 1.79 -2.68 9.56
C PRO A 108 1.66 -1.86 10.85
N ILE A 109 0.59 -1.07 10.96
CA ILE A 109 0.17 -0.40 12.19
C ILE A 109 -1.05 -1.10 12.79
N ASN A 110 -1.30 -0.86 14.08
CA ASN A 110 -2.56 -1.22 14.70
C ASN A 110 -3.40 0.03 15.00
N LYS A 111 -4.63 0.08 14.46
CA LYS A 111 -5.55 1.21 14.61
C LYS A 111 -5.99 1.41 16.07
N ASN A 112 -6.12 0.34 16.86
CA ASN A 112 -6.46 0.45 18.28
C ASN A 112 -5.30 1.07 19.08
N SER A 113 -4.05 0.68 18.79
CA SER A 113 -2.87 1.32 19.41
C SER A 113 -2.80 2.81 19.07
N TRP A 114 -3.09 3.19 17.81
CA TRP A 114 -3.18 4.60 17.40
C TRP A 114 -4.28 5.36 18.15
N ASN A 115 -5.46 4.76 18.30
CA ASN A 115 -6.55 5.35 19.07
C ASN A 115 -6.17 5.56 20.54
N MET A 116 -5.55 4.57 21.19
CA MET A 116 -5.03 4.69 22.57
C MET A 116 -4.00 5.82 22.72
N ALA A 117 -3.27 6.14 21.64
CA ALA A 117 -2.33 7.25 21.56
C ALA A 117 -2.95 8.59 21.16
N ASN A 118 -4.29 8.67 21.03
CA ASN A 118 -5.02 9.84 20.54
C ASN A 118 -4.58 10.32 19.15
N ILE A 119 -4.20 9.38 18.27
CA ILE A 119 -3.86 9.67 16.88
C ILE A 119 -5.11 9.57 16.01
N ASN A 120 -5.54 10.71 15.48
CA ASN A 120 -6.81 10.86 14.73
C ASN A 120 -6.63 10.61 13.22
N TYR A 121 -5.94 9.54 12.85
CA TYR A 121 -5.84 9.08 11.46
C TYR A 121 -6.31 7.64 11.34
N ILE A 122 -7.03 7.31 10.28
CA ILE A 122 -7.50 5.93 10.04
C ILE A 122 -6.34 5.01 9.65
N GLY A 123 -5.29 5.58 9.04
CA GLY A 123 -4.06 4.87 8.71
C GLY A 123 -3.08 5.71 7.89
N HIS A 124 -2.06 5.04 7.33
CA HIS A 124 -0.99 5.71 6.60
C HIS A 124 -1.47 6.58 5.42
N THR A 125 -2.35 6.05 4.56
CA THR A 125 -2.80 6.77 3.36
C THR A 125 -3.57 8.04 3.72
N ASP A 126 -4.41 7.97 4.75
CA ASP A 126 -5.18 9.10 5.28
C ASP A 126 -4.25 10.24 5.76
N MET A 127 -3.26 9.88 6.56
CA MET A 127 -2.23 10.83 7.01
C MET A 127 -1.42 11.42 5.85
N LEU A 128 -1.11 10.64 4.81
CA LEU A 128 -0.40 11.14 3.62
C LEU A 128 -1.24 12.15 2.83
N ARG A 129 -2.56 11.93 2.69
CA ARG A 129 -3.46 12.89 2.04
C ARG A 129 -3.42 14.23 2.76
N ASP A 130 -3.51 14.21 4.08
CA ASP A 130 -3.47 15.43 4.89
C ASP A 130 -2.12 16.15 4.80
N ILE A 131 -1.01 15.41 4.88
CA ILE A 131 0.33 15.99 4.85
C ILE A 131 0.71 16.57 3.48
N PHE A 132 0.34 15.89 2.39
CA PHE A 132 0.71 16.30 1.04
C PHE A 132 -0.38 17.11 0.33
N LYS A 133 -1.58 17.22 0.92
CA LYS A 133 -2.75 17.89 0.34
C LYS A 133 -3.05 17.37 -1.08
N LYS A 134 -3.06 16.04 -1.22
CA LYS A 134 -3.27 15.33 -2.47
C LYS A 134 -4.28 14.21 -2.31
N ASP A 135 -5.04 13.96 -3.38
CA ASP A 135 -5.99 12.85 -3.47
C ASP A 135 -5.24 11.55 -3.73
N ALA A 136 -4.65 10.97 -2.68
CA ALA A 136 -3.94 9.69 -2.79
C ALA A 136 -4.87 8.59 -3.30
N ILE A 137 -4.38 7.74 -4.20
CA ILE A 137 -5.12 6.58 -4.72
C ILE A 137 -4.52 5.31 -4.11
N MET A 138 -5.33 4.49 -3.46
CA MET A 138 -4.90 3.18 -2.98
C MET A 138 -4.95 2.15 -4.11
N MET A 139 -3.79 1.55 -4.39
CA MET A 139 -3.69 0.38 -5.26
C MET A 139 -3.14 -0.80 -4.47
N MET A 140 -3.77 -1.96 -4.57
CA MET A 140 -3.33 -3.19 -3.92
C MET A 140 -3.07 -4.27 -4.96
N GLY A 141 -2.03 -5.07 -4.75
CA GLY A 141 -1.74 -6.13 -5.70
C GLY A 141 -0.37 -6.76 -5.58
N CYS A 142 -0.03 -7.55 -6.58
CA CYS A 142 1.31 -8.02 -6.89
C CYS A 142 1.48 -8.04 -8.42
N ASP A 143 2.65 -8.43 -8.91
CA ASP A 143 2.97 -8.44 -10.35
C ASP A 143 1.99 -9.23 -11.24
N LYS A 144 1.15 -10.09 -10.64
CA LYS A 144 0.12 -10.87 -11.34
C LYS A 144 -1.25 -10.20 -11.39
N LEU A 145 -1.51 -9.22 -10.53
CA LEU A 145 -2.79 -8.53 -10.39
C LEU A 145 -2.64 -7.28 -9.53
N PHE A 146 -2.81 -6.11 -10.12
CA PHE A 146 -2.96 -4.83 -9.40
C PHE A 146 -4.36 -4.27 -9.56
N VAL A 147 -4.95 -3.82 -8.45
CA VAL A 147 -6.29 -3.22 -8.41
C VAL A 147 -6.25 -1.89 -7.66
N ALA A 148 -6.66 -0.81 -8.32
CA ALA A 148 -6.90 0.49 -7.68
C ALA A 148 -8.34 0.58 -7.17
N LEU A 149 -8.52 1.18 -6.00
CA LEU A 149 -9.82 1.34 -5.36
C LEU A 149 -10.33 2.77 -5.56
N TYR A 150 -11.49 2.92 -6.19
CA TYR A 150 -12.16 4.21 -6.34
C TYR A 150 -12.68 4.72 -5.00
N THR A 151 -13.37 3.86 -4.26
CA THR A 151 -13.71 4.08 -2.85
C THR A 151 -12.97 3.10 -1.95
N GLU A 152 -12.56 3.58 -0.77
CA GLU A 152 -11.74 2.82 0.18
C GLU A 152 -12.56 2.39 1.40
N HIS A 153 -12.22 2.91 2.58
CA HIS A 153 -12.82 2.53 3.85
C HIS A 153 -14.11 3.32 4.13
N ILE A 154 -15.14 3.12 3.32
CA ILE A 154 -16.49 3.66 3.53
C ILE A 154 -17.51 2.54 3.74
N ALA A 155 -18.66 2.86 4.34
CA ALA A 155 -19.73 1.89 4.48
C ALA A 155 -20.31 1.54 3.09
N LEU A 156 -20.63 0.26 2.86
CA LEU A 156 -21.10 -0.22 1.56
C LEU A 156 -22.34 0.55 1.06
N LYS A 157 -23.25 0.92 1.97
CA LYS A 157 -24.45 1.72 1.67
C LYS A 157 -24.18 3.12 1.10
N ASP A 158 -22.96 3.63 1.28
CA ASP A 158 -22.56 4.96 0.83
C ASP A 158 -21.76 4.91 -0.48
N VAL A 159 -21.28 3.73 -0.90
CA VAL A 159 -20.55 3.53 -2.17
C VAL A 159 -21.34 4.03 -3.38
N PRO A 160 -22.63 3.68 -3.59
CA PRO A 160 -23.35 4.10 -4.79
C PRO A 160 -23.42 5.63 -4.95
N LYS A 161 -23.53 6.36 -3.83
CA LYS A 161 -23.61 7.83 -3.83
C LYS A 161 -22.31 8.51 -4.26
N GLU A 162 -21.19 7.81 -4.17
CA GLU A 162 -19.89 8.32 -4.61
C GLU A 162 -19.70 8.18 -6.12
N ILE A 163 -20.49 7.33 -6.80
CA ILE A 163 -20.40 7.19 -8.25
C ILE A 163 -20.89 8.47 -8.93
N ASN A 164 -19.93 9.21 -9.45
CA ASN A 164 -20.18 10.45 -10.16
C ASN A 164 -19.17 10.57 -11.30
N LYS A 165 -19.66 10.82 -12.52
CA LYS A 165 -18.83 10.85 -13.73
C LYS A 165 -17.63 11.79 -13.62
N ASP A 166 -17.80 13.01 -13.13
CA ASP A 166 -16.70 13.99 -13.08
C ASP A 166 -15.62 13.58 -12.06
N ARG A 167 -16.04 13.02 -10.91
CA ARG A 167 -15.11 12.46 -9.92
C ARG A 167 -14.38 11.23 -10.46
N LEU A 168 -15.08 10.33 -11.14
CA LEU A 168 -14.49 9.15 -11.77
C LEU A 168 -13.49 9.52 -12.87
N LYS A 169 -13.84 10.45 -13.74
CA LYS A 169 -12.95 10.96 -14.79
C LYS A 169 -11.66 11.55 -14.20
N LYS A 170 -11.77 12.35 -13.14
CA LYS A 170 -10.60 12.87 -12.42
C LYS A 170 -9.76 11.73 -11.84
N PHE A 171 -10.39 10.73 -11.24
CA PHE A 171 -9.70 9.54 -10.71
C PHE A 171 -8.98 8.74 -11.81
N PHE A 172 -9.64 8.47 -12.94
CA PHE A 172 -9.05 7.76 -14.09
C PHE A 172 -7.85 8.52 -14.65
N HIS A 173 -7.97 9.83 -14.82
CA HIS A 173 -6.85 10.65 -15.30
C HIS A 173 -5.67 10.63 -14.33
N HIS A 174 -5.91 10.78 -13.02
CA HIS A 174 -4.86 10.66 -12.00
C HIS A 174 -4.21 9.28 -12.00
N PHE A 175 -5.01 8.21 -12.08
CA PHE A 175 -4.51 6.85 -12.11
C PHE A 175 -3.65 6.59 -13.35
N TYR A 176 -4.11 7.01 -14.53
CA TYR A 176 -3.34 6.94 -15.79
C TYR A 176 -1.97 7.61 -15.66
N ASN A 177 -1.92 8.78 -15.04
CA ASN A 177 -0.66 9.52 -14.86
C ASN A 177 0.29 8.86 -13.82
N CYS A 178 -0.22 7.96 -12.98
CA CYS A 178 0.58 7.26 -11.97
C CYS A 178 1.18 5.94 -12.46
N VAL A 179 0.58 5.30 -13.48
CA VAL A 179 1.08 4.04 -14.01
C VAL A 179 2.21 4.28 -15.02
N LYS A 180 3.19 3.37 -15.03
CA LYS A 180 4.42 3.53 -15.80
C LYS A 180 4.20 3.39 -17.31
N ASP A 181 3.36 2.44 -17.71
CA ASP A 181 3.09 2.17 -19.12
C ASP A 181 2.36 3.38 -19.74
N LYS A 182 2.70 3.71 -20.98
CA LYS A 182 2.04 4.77 -21.74
C LYS A 182 0.76 4.30 -22.43
N ASN A 183 0.58 2.99 -22.61
CA ASN A 183 -0.62 2.38 -23.18
C ASN A 183 -1.13 1.18 -22.34
N PRO A 184 -1.36 1.34 -21.03
CA PRO A 184 -1.88 0.27 -20.19
C PRO A 184 -3.31 -0.10 -20.60
N LYS A 185 -3.66 -1.38 -20.49
CA LYS A 185 -5.03 -1.86 -20.56
C LYS A 185 -5.62 -1.94 -19.16
N ILE A 186 -6.63 -1.13 -18.88
CA ILE A 186 -7.22 -0.99 -17.55
C ILE A 186 -8.64 -1.53 -17.55
N GLY A 187 -8.87 -2.61 -16.79
CA GLY A 187 -10.19 -3.20 -16.59
C GLY A 187 -10.98 -2.43 -15.52
N VAL A 188 -12.03 -1.72 -15.90
CA VAL A 188 -12.89 -1.00 -14.96
C VAL A 188 -14.02 -1.93 -14.53
N LEU A 189 -14.17 -2.20 -13.24
CA LEU A 189 -15.28 -3.02 -12.73
C LEU A 189 -16.56 -2.17 -12.65
N ALA A 190 -17.68 -2.80 -12.97
CA ALA A 190 -19.00 -2.34 -12.59
C ALA A 190 -19.14 -2.23 -11.06
N LEU A 191 -20.04 -1.35 -10.61
CA LEU A 191 -20.56 -1.35 -9.25
C LEU A 191 -21.58 -2.47 -9.06
N ASN A 192 -22.53 -2.58 -10.00
CA ASN A 192 -23.66 -3.48 -9.89
C ASN A 192 -23.35 -4.89 -10.41
N PRO A 193 -24.03 -5.92 -9.88
CA PRO A 193 -24.04 -7.25 -10.48
C PRO A 193 -24.38 -7.17 -11.97
N HIS A 194 -23.75 -8.03 -12.79
CA HIS A 194 -24.00 -8.08 -14.23
C HIS A 194 -23.83 -6.75 -14.97
N ALA A 195 -23.10 -5.78 -14.40
CA ALA A 195 -22.92 -4.45 -14.97
C ALA A 195 -24.26 -3.78 -15.34
N SER A 196 -25.18 -3.75 -14.38
CA SER A 196 -26.56 -3.24 -14.50
C SER A 196 -27.51 -4.04 -15.41
N ASP A 197 -27.04 -5.03 -16.17
CA ASP A 197 -27.86 -5.79 -17.13
C ASP A 197 -28.71 -4.87 -18.04
N GLY A 198 -28.07 -3.83 -18.59
CA GLY A 198 -28.75 -2.83 -19.44
C GLY A 198 -29.62 -1.82 -18.68
N GLY A 199 -29.46 -1.69 -17.36
CA GLY A 199 -30.21 -0.77 -16.51
C GLY A 199 -31.33 -1.43 -15.69
N ILE A 200 -31.41 -2.76 -15.72
CA ILE A 200 -32.36 -3.53 -14.89
C ILE A 200 -31.92 -3.51 -13.41
N ILE A 201 -30.62 -3.51 -13.15
CA ILE A 201 -30.02 -3.61 -11.81
C ILE A 201 -29.17 -2.38 -11.52
N GLY A 202 -29.83 -1.25 -11.25
CA GLY A 202 -29.15 0.03 -11.04
C GLY A 202 -28.79 0.72 -12.36
N ASP A 203 -28.13 1.87 -12.26
CA ASP A 203 -27.76 2.71 -13.40
C ASP A 203 -26.39 3.38 -13.27
N GLU A 204 -25.64 3.07 -12.21
CA GLU A 204 -24.33 3.64 -11.90
C GLU A 204 -23.28 3.38 -13.00
N GLU A 205 -23.40 2.26 -13.74
CA GLU A 205 -22.55 1.94 -14.89
C GLU A 205 -22.63 3.00 -16.00
N ILE A 206 -23.73 3.74 -16.12
CA ILE A 206 -23.84 4.84 -17.08
C ILE A 206 -22.77 5.90 -16.79
N GLU A 207 -22.59 6.27 -15.52
CA GLU A 207 -21.62 7.28 -15.11
C GLU A 207 -20.17 6.73 -15.17
N ILE A 208 -19.98 5.45 -14.85
CA ILE A 208 -18.68 4.76 -14.98
C ILE A 208 -18.22 4.73 -16.43
N ASN A 209 -19.09 4.29 -17.35
CA ASN A 209 -18.77 4.15 -18.77
C ASN A 209 -18.56 5.52 -19.42
N LYS A 210 -19.40 6.53 -19.12
CA LYS A 210 -19.17 7.91 -19.58
C LYS A 210 -17.82 8.43 -19.13
N ALA A 211 -17.42 8.19 -17.88
CA ALA A 211 -16.12 8.63 -17.37
C ALA A 211 -14.97 7.93 -18.10
N ALA A 212 -15.08 6.64 -18.40
CA ALA A 212 -14.09 5.88 -19.14
C ALA A 212 -13.95 6.40 -20.58
N ASP A 213 -15.07 6.58 -21.28
CA ASP A 213 -15.11 7.08 -22.66
C ASP A 213 -14.56 8.50 -22.77
N GLU A 214 -15.00 9.42 -21.91
CA GLU A 214 -14.49 10.79 -21.92
C GLU A 214 -12.99 10.86 -21.58
N THR A 215 -12.49 9.95 -20.74
CA THR A 215 -11.05 9.88 -20.43
C THR A 215 -10.27 9.32 -21.61
N ASN A 216 -10.74 8.24 -22.24
CA ASN A 216 -10.13 7.65 -23.43
C ASN A 216 -10.08 8.66 -24.59
N GLN A 217 -11.17 9.40 -24.82
CA GLN A 217 -11.23 10.48 -25.81
C GLN A 217 -10.21 11.58 -25.51
N ALA A 218 -10.14 12.05 -24.25
CA ALA A 218 -9.18 13.08 -23.86
C ALA A 218 -7.71 12.64 -24.00
N LEU A 219 -7.44 11.35 -23.82
CA LEU A 219 -6.11 10.75 -24.01
C LEU A 219 -5.82 10.36 -25.47
N ASN A 220 -6.85 10.38 -26.34
CA ASN A 220 -6.82 9.82 -27.69
C ASN A 220 -6.32 8.37 -27.73
N LYS A 221 -6.77 7.54 -26.78
CA LYS A 221 -6.33 6.15 -26.58
C LYS A 221 -7.44 5.29 -25.98
N ASP A 222 -7.42 3.99 -26.28
CA ASP A 222 -8.29 2.99 -25.64
C ASP A 222 -7.58 2.38 -24.42
N ILE A 223 -7.68 3.07 -23.28
CA ILE A 223 -6.99 2.71 -22.03
C ILE A 223 -7.93 2.02 -21.05
N PHE A 224 -9.10 2.62 -20.82
CA PHE A 224 -10.09 2.15 -19.86
C PHE A 224 -11.16 1.32 -20.58
N SER A 225 -11.42 0.10 -20.10
CA SER A 225 -12.53 -0.69 -20.62
C SER A 225 -13.87 -0.10 -20.20
N GLN A 226 -14.92 -0.51 -20.90
CA GLN A 226 -16.28 -0.48 -20.36
C GLN A 226 -16.37 -1.32 -19.09
N ALA A 227 -17.38 -1.04 -18.27
CA ALA A 227 -17.61 -1.67 -16.98
C ALA A 227 -17.70 -3.21 -17.12
N LEU A 228 -16.76 -3.90 -16.48
CA LEU A 228 -16.67 -5.35 -16.46
C LEU A 228 -17.59 -5.92 -15.39
N VAL A 229 -18.27 -7.00 -15.75
CA VAL A 229 -19.13 -7.78 -14.86
C VAL A 229 -18.27 -8.37 -13.71
N PRO A 230 -18.53 -8.04 -12.43
CA PRO A 230 -17.50 -8.22 -11.39
C PRO A 230 -17.18 -9.67 -11.01
N ASP A 231 -18.14 -10.59 -11.05
CA ASP A 231 -17.95 -12.00 -10.71
C ASP A 231 -17.04 -12.74 -11.70
N VAL A 232 -16.98 -12.27 -12.96
CA VAL A 232 -16.07 -12.77 -14.00
C VAL A 232 -14.88 -11.85 -14.27
N ALA A 233 -14.77 -10.70 -13.60
CA ALA A 233 -13.71 -9.71 -13.88
C ALA A 233 -12.30 -10.27 -13.65
N PHE A 234 -12.12 -11.16 -12.66
CA PHE A 234 -10.80 -11.68 -12.25
C PHE A 234 -10.49 -13.09 -12.74
N VAL A 235 -11.26 -13.64 -13.68
CA VAL A 235 -10.93 -14.90 -14.35
C VAL A 235 -9.57 -14.79 -15.05
N LYS A 236 -8.90 -15.94 -15.25
CA LYS A 236 -7.55 -15.98 -15.81
C LYS A 236 -7.41 -15.19 -17.12
N GLN A 237 -8.38 -15.32 -18.05
CA GLN A 237 -8.32 -14.60 -19.32
C GLN A 237 -8.31 -13.07 -19.15
N ASN A 238 -9.10 -12.54 -18.20
CA ASN A 238 -9.14 -11.10 -17.96
C ASN A 238 -7.87 -10.61 -17.26
N ARG A 239 -7.31 -11.38 -16.32
CA ARG A 239 -6.03 -11.04 -15.67
C ARG A 239 -4.82 -11.07 -16.61
N GLU A 240 -4.91 -11.83 -17.71
CA GLU A 240 -3.90 -11.82 -18.78
C GLU A 240 -4.15 -10.69 -19.80
N LYS A 241 -5.39 -10.18 -19.88
CA LYS A 241 -5.81 -9.12 -20.81
C LYS A 241 -5.52 -7.72 -20.29
N PHE A 242 -5.68 -7.49 -18.98
CA PHE A 242 -5.57 -6.17 -18.35
C PHE A 242 -4.34 -6.09 -17.45
N ASP A 243 -3.61 -4.98 -17.55
CA ASP A 243 -2.43 -4.71 -16.72
C ASP A 243 -2.83 -4.25 -15.31
N TYR A 244 -3.94 -3.51 -15.23
CA TYR A 244 -4.49 -3.00 -13.99
C TYR A 244 -6.01 -3.14 -13.99
N PHE A 245 -6.58 -3.22 -12.79
CA PHE A 245 -8.01 -3.12 -12.59
C PHE A 245 -8.35 -1.89 -11.75
N ILE A 246 -9.56 -1.36 -11.94
CA ILE A 246 -10.15 -0.36 -11.06
C ILE A 246 -11.44 -0.92 -10.50
N ALA A 247 -11.59 -0.91 -9.19
CA ALA A 247 -12.79 -1.37 -8.51
C ALA A 247 -13.52 -0.23 -7.82
N MET A 248 -14.85 -0.24 -7.91
CA MET A 248 -15.69 0.81 -7.34
C MET A 248 -15.67 0.80 -5.81
N TYR A 249 -15.45 -0.36 -5.18
CA TYR A 249 -15.33 -0.49 -3.73
C TYR A 249 -14.32 -1.56 -3.31
N HIS A 250 -13.95 -1.52 -2.04
CA HIS A 250 -12.89 -2.33 -1.45
C HIS A 250 -13.10 -3.85 -1.60
N ASP A 251 -14.23 -4.38 -1.14
CA ASP A 251 -14.39 -5.83 -0.97
C ASP A 251 -14.56 -6.60 -2.29
N ILE A 252 -15.05 -5.97 -3.37
CA ILE A 252 -15.21 -6.62 -4.69
C ILE A 252 -13.87 -7.01 -5.31
N ALA A 253 -12.83 -6.23 -5.03
CA ALA A 253 -11.49 -6.45 -5.53
C ALA A 253 -10.62 -7.22 -4.55
N LEU A 254 -10.68 -6.86 -3.26
CA LEU A 254 -9.76 -7.44 -2.30
C LEU A 254 -10.09 -8.90 -2.00
N SER A 255 -11.36 -9.31 -2.06
CA SER A 255 -11.74 -10.71 -1.87
C SER A 255 -11.04 -11.65 -2.88
N PRO A 256 -11.18 -11.46 -4.21
CA PRO A 256 -10.47 -12.30 -5.18
C PRO A 256 -8.96 -12.11 -5.14
N LEU A 257 -8.47 -10.88 -4.96
CA LEU A 257 -7.03 -10.62 -4.87
C LEU A 257 -6.39 -11.40 -3.71
N LYS A 258 -7.02 -11.39 -2.53
CA LYS A 258 -6.53 -12.09 -1.35
C LYS A 258 -6.72 -13.59 -1.45
N ALA A 259 -7.80 -14.08 -2.06
CA ALA A 259 -7.98 -15.50 -2.32
C ALA A 259 -6.86 -16.07 -3.21
N LEU A 260 -6.42 -15.32 -4.22
CA LEU A 260 -5.39 -15.76 -5.16
C LEU A 260 -3.95 -15.54 -4.66
N TYR A 261 -3.69 -14.39 -4.01
CA TYR A 261 -2.33 -13.88 -3.81
C TYR A 261 -2.03 -13.37 -2.40
N PHE A 262 -2.78 -13.79 -1.37
CA PHE A 262 -2.72 -13.27 0.01
C PHE A 262 -1.33 -12.80 0.49
N GLU A 263 -0.33 -13.68 0.42
CA GLU A 263 1.02 -13.44 0.94
C GLU A 263 1.88 -12.51 0.06
N GLU A 264 1.55 -12.34 -1.22
CA GLU A 264 2.31 -11.54 -2.19
C GLU A 264 1.81 -10.09 -2.26
N VAL A 265 0.57 -9.83 -1.80
CA VAL A 265 -0.09 -8.52 -1.94
C VAL A 265 0.66 -7.43 -1.20
N ILE A 266 0.84 -6.29 -1.86
CA ILE A 266 1.33 -5.03 -1.31
C ILE A 266 0.26 -3.94 -1.48
N ASN A 267 0.42 -2.83 -0.75
CA ASN A 267 -0.38 -1.62 -0.90
C ASN A 267 0.54 -0.47 -1.37
N ILE A 268 0.09 0.26 -2.38
CA ILE A 268 0.80 1.37 -3.01
C ILE A 268 -0.08 2.61 -2.90
N SER A 269 0.51 3.72 -2.44
CA SER A 269 -0.16 5.01 -2.41
C SER A 269 0.25 5.84 -3.61
N LEU A 270 -0.61 5.87 -4.62
CA LEU A 270 -0.41 6.61 -5.86
C LEU A 270 -0.89 8.07 -5.73
N ASN A 271 -0.58 8.89 -6.72
CA ASN A 271 -0.93 10.32 -6.80
C ASN A 271 -0.38 11.17 -5.64
N LEU A 272 0.76 10.76 -5.09
CA LEU A 272 1.52 11.49 -4.08
C LEU A 272 2.86 11.95 -4.68
N PRO A 273 3.48 13.03 -4.17
CA PRO A 273 4.80 13.49 -4.63
C PRO A 273 5.95 12.61 -4.10
N ILE A 274 5.62 11.44 -3.53
CA ILE A 274 6.57 10.48 -2.99
C ILE A 274 6.16 9.08 -3.45
N LEU A 275 7.14 8.19 -3.63
CA LEU A 275 6.88 6.77 -3.83
C LEU A 275 6.73 6.09 -2.46
N ARG A 276 5.56 5.50 -2.20
CA ARG A 276 5.29 4.78 -0.95
C ARG A 276 4.65 3.42 -1.22
N THR A 277 5.23 2.39 -0.63
CA THR A 277 4.66 1.04 -0.56
C THR A 277 4.45 0.61 0.89
N SER A 278 3.68 -0.46 1.05
CA SER A 278 3.35 -1.08 2.32
C SER A 278 3.13 -2.56 2.11
N VAL A 279 3.43 -3.33 3.15
CA VAL A 279 2.95 -4.72 3.19
C VAL A 279 1.43 -4.76 3.15
N GLY A 280 0.88 -5.83 2.58
CA GLY A 280 -0.55 -6.07 2.44
C GLY A 280 -1.18 -6.84 3.60
N HIS A 281 -0.42 -7.20 4.64
CA HIS A 281 -0.91 -7.89 5.83
C HIS A 281 -0.98 -6.94 7.04
N GLY A 282 -1.72 -7.34 8.08
CA GLY A 282 -1.79 -6.63 9.37
C GLY A 282 -0.60 -6.94 10.28
N THR A 283 -0.70 -6.52 11.55
CA THR A 283 0.36 -6.67 12.56
C THR A 283 0.61 -8.11 13.03
N ALA A 284 -0.35 -9.02 12.80
CA ALA A 284 -0.27 -10.44 13.18
C ALA A 284 0.24 -10.65 14.62
N PHE A 285 -0.42 -9.99 15.57
CA PHE A 285 -0.10 -10.03 17.01
C PHE A 285 -0.02 -11.45 17.58
N ASP A 286 -0.82 -12.36 17.05
CA ASP A 286 -0.81 -13.78 17.39
C ASP A 286 0.51 -14.49 17.03
N LYS A 287 1.35 -13.89 16.18
CA LYS A 287 2.60 -14.47 15.64
C LYS A 287 3.86 -13.74 16.08
N ALA A 288 3.73 -12.49 16.54
CA ALA A 288 4.85 -11.61 16.86
C ALA A 288 5.81 -12.23 17.88
N TYR A 289 7.09 -12.32 17.53
CA TYR A 289 8.18 -12.77 18.40
C TYR A 289 8.03 -14.20 18.96
N LYS A 290 7.21 -15.05 18.34
CA LYS A 290 7.01 -16.46 18.77
C LYS A 290 7.99 -17.46 18.15
N ASN A 291 9.04 -16.95 17.48
CA ASN A 291 10.02 -17.76 16.75
C ASN A 291 9.40 -18.75 15.75
N ILE A 292 8.30 -18.35 15.10
CA ILE A 292 7.68 -19.13 14.02
C ILE A 292 8.09 -18.56 12.65
N LYS A 293 7.94 -19.38 11.60
CA LYS A 293 8.20 -18.94 10.24
C LYS A 293 7.12 -17.96 9.79
N LEU A 294 7.52 -16.70 9.55
CA LEU A 294 6.67 -15.66 8.97
C LEU A 294 6.87 -15.60 7.45
N SER A 295 5.79 -15.37 6.70
CA SER A 295 5.92 -15.07 5.27
C SER A 295 6.48 -13.66 5.11
N ASN A 296 7.56 -13.54 4.35
CA ASN A 296 8.25 -12.28 4.06
C ASN A 296 7.94 -11.74 2.64
N ARG A 297 7.11 -12.46 1.87
CA ARG A 297 6.87 -12.20 0.45
C ARG A 297 6.33 -10.79 0.19
N SER A 298 5.29 -10.39 0.90
CA SER A 298 4.71 -9.04 0.81
C SER A 298 5.75 -7.95 1.08
N TYR A 299 6.59 -8.11 2.11
CA TYR A 299 7.63 -7.13 2.43
C TYR A 299 8.69 -7.05 1.33
N ILE A 300 9.17 -8.18 0.84
CA ILE A 300 10.12 -8.23 -0.27
C ILE A 300 9.52 -7.60 -1.53
N ASN A 301 8.27 -7.91 -1.86
CA ASN A 301 7.57 -7.34 -3.01
C ASN A 301 7.41 -5.83 -2.88
N ALA A 302 7.15 -5.31 -1.68
CA ALA A 302 7.01 -3.87 -1.44
C ALA A 302 8.32 -3.12 -1.71
N ILE A 303 9.46 -3.72 -1.35
CA ILE A 303 10.79 -3.17 -1.62
C ILE A 303 11.16 -3.28 -3.10
N ARG A 304 10.86 -4.42 -3.75
CA ARG A 304 11.11 -4.62 -5.19
C ARG A 304 10.31 -3.63 -6.04
N TYR A 305 9.03 -3.42 -5.70
CA TYR A 305 8.20 -2.45 -6.39
C TYR A 305 8.83 -1.06 -6.38
N ILE A 306 9.34 -0.61 -5.21
CA ILE A 306 10.06 0.67 -5.11
C ILE A 306 11.27 0.70 -6.05
N LYS A 307 12.10 -0.34 -6.01
CA LYS A 307 13.31 -0.43 -6.84
C LYS A 307 12.99 -0.32 -8.34
N GLU A 308 11.89 -0.91 -8.79
CA GLU A 308 11.49 -0.96 -10.20
C GLU A 308 10.82 0.33 -10.69
N HIS A 309 10.22 1.10 -9.78
CA HIS A 309 9.42 2.29 -10.08
C HIS A 309 10.08 3.62 -9.66
N PHE A 310 11.19 3.59 -8.92
CA PHE A 310 11.86 4.80 -8.46
C PHE A 310 12.32 5.72 -9.60
N ASP A 311 12.91 5.14 -10.66
CA ASP A 311 13.39 5.91 -11.82
C ASP A 311 12.25 6.55 -12.64
N THR A 312 10.99 6.13 -12.44
CA THR A 312 9.82 6.54 -13.25
C THR A 312 8.90 7.55 -12.57
N CYS A 313 9.09 7.82 -11.27
CA CYS A 313 8.29 8.78 -10.52
C CYS A 313 8.97 10.17 -10.42
N ARG A 314 10.01 10.43 -11.22
CA ARG A 314 10.69 11.73 -11.33
C ARG A 314 10.23 12.51 -12.55
#